data_AF-A4CY78-F1
#
_entry.id   AF-A4CY78-F1
#
_cell.length_a   1.000
_cell.length_b   1.000
_cell.length_c   1.000
_cell.angle_alpha   90.00
_cell.angle_beta   90.00
_cell.angle_gamma   90.00
#
_symmetry.space_group_name_H-M   'P 1'
#
loop_
_entity.id
_entity.type
_entity.pdbx_description
1 polymer ?
#
loop_
_entity_poly.entity_id
_entity_poly.type
_entity_poly.pdbx_seq_one_letter_code
_entity_poly.pdbx_strand_id
1 'polypeptide(L)'
;MAILANNPPFTNQADQRRSSNGWRILRNISAEAGNDFIEGRQRLSSNSSGIGIEIFGSVLDTEFGNDTVKGIARAKNGVATGIDIFGKTLINGNEIGDSAIDSGADNDKVIGRGNSRTGIAYGIEINGGKIDSGLANDRITGNGKSRSGDAYGISLNGSNAETKIDTGLGNDSVVGKARSRSGNAFGINNLRNSTIDTGDGDDTVTGVASSDTGAAVGIFNNGVIDGGAGDDVFDALTGGWGGNGRADLGSGNDTVRGFGSGTFDGGVGFDTLVFNAGTYNIARVGSQLDRFEITLSSLQNSPVMTVTEFEFFGEGDQQTSFASAVAAGQITFI
;
A
#
# COMPACT_ATOMS: atom_id res chain seq x y z
N MET A 1 -15.83 18.49 10.41
CA MET A 1 -14.42 18.35 10.79
C MET A 1 -13.85 19.73 11.08
N ALA A 2 -12.73 19.83 11.80
CA ALA A 2 -12.03 21.10 11.96
C ALA A 2 -11.22 21.40 10.69
N ILE A 3 -11.03 22.69 10.35
CA ILE A 3 -10.13 23.08 9.26
C ILE A 3 -8.73 23.22 9.83
N LEU A 4 -7.75 22.50 9.28
CA LEU A 4 -6.35 22.78 9.58
C LEU A 4 -5.93 23.99 8.75
N ALA A 5 -5.37 24.98 9.43
CA ALA A 5 -4.91 26.22 8.83
C ALA A 5 -3.57 26.63 9.46
N ASN A 6 -2.78 27.44 8.76
CA ASN A 6 -1.54 28.04 9.27
C ASN A 6 -1.81 29.18 10.27
N ASN A 7 -2.78 29.01 11.17
CA ASN A 7 -3.07 29.96 12.24
C ASN A 7 -3.45 29.26 13.56
N PRO A 8 -2.55 29.24 14.57
CA PRO A 8 -1.19 29.77 14.49
C PRO A 8 -0.35 29.02 13.44
N PRO A 9 0.62 29.67 12.79
CA PRO A 9 1.51 28.99 11.86
C PRO A 9 2.31 27.91 12.59
N PHE A 10 2.79 26.92 11.84
CA PHE A 10 3.86 26.07 12.33
C PHE A 10 5.15 26.89 12.45
N THR A 11 6.10 26.38 13.21
CA THR A 11 7.37 27.02 13.52
C THR A 11 8.51 26.08 13.20
N ASN A 12 9.74 26.57 13.25
CA ASN A 12 10.92 25.73 13.07
C ASN A 12 11.23 24.81 14.29
N GLN A 13 10.22 24.44 15.07
CA GLN A 13 10.31 23.62 16.28
C GLN A 13 9.30 22.47 16.16
N ALA A 14 9.42 21.47 17.04
CA ALA A 14 8.45 20.38 17.12
C ALA A 14 7.06 20.87 17.55
N ASP A 15 6.20 21.12 16.57
CA ASP A 15 4.83 21.59 16.69
C ASP A 15 3.84 20.42 16.83
N GLN A 16 2.69 20.68 17.46
CA GLN A 16 1.61 19.69 17.54
C GLN A 16 0.27 20.29 17.15
N ARG A 17 -0.43 19.64 16.23
CA ARG A 17 -1.80 20.00 15.82
C ARG A 17 -2.73 18.80 15.92
N ARG A 18 -3.62 18.83 16.92
CA ARG A 18 -4.55 17.73 17.20
C ARG A 18 -5.99 18.18 17.10
N SER A 19 -6.82 17.41 16.40
CA SER A 19 -8.27 17.60 16.36
C SER A 19 -9.01 16.33 16.79
N SER A 20 -9.97 16.48 17.70
CA SER A 20 -10.89 15.39 18.11
C SER A 20 -12.10 15.24 17.17
N ASN A 21 -12.21 16.10 16.16
CA ASN A 21 -13.29 16.11 15.18
C ASN A 21 -12.78 15.82 13.75
N GLY A 22 -11.54 15.35 13.62
CA GLY A 22 -10.80 15.21 12.38
C GLY A 22 -10.29 16.55 11.83
N TRP A 23 -9.37 16.47 10.88
CA TRP A 23 -8.86 17.62 10.11
C TRP A 23 -9.39 17.55 8.69
N ARG A 24 -9.75 18.72 8.15
CA ARG A 24 -9.95 18.97 6.74
C ARG A 24 -8.91 19.98 6.28
N ILE A 25 -8.17 19.65 5.25
CA ILE A 25 -7.16 20.49 4.62
C ILE A 25 -7.73 20.95 3.28
N LEU A 26 -7.89 22.27 3.14
CA LEU A 26 -8.56 22.91 1.98
C LEU A 26 -7.66 23.91 1.25
N ARG A 27 -6.44 24.08 1.75
CA ARG A 27 -5.40 24.98 1.28
C ARG A 27 -4.06 24.35 1.62
N ASN A 28 -3.02 24.73 0.91
CA ASN A 28 -1.69 24.23 1.20
C ASN A 28 -1.28 24.60 2.62
N ILE A 29 -0.74 23.63 3.34
CA ILE A 29 -0.20 23.72 4.68
C ILE A 29 1.25 23.28 4.59
N SER A 30 2.14 24.06 5.19
CA SER A 30 3.53 23.68 5.44
C SER A 30 3.67 23.55 6.95
N ALA A 31 4.30 22.46 7.39
CA ALA A 31 4.67 22.23 8.78
C ALA A 31 5.97 22.96 9.16
N GLU A 32 6.69 23.54 8.19
CA GLU A 32 8.03 24.10 8.40
C GLU A 32 9.00 23.04 8.98
N ALA A 33 10.24 23.42 9.28
CA ALA A 33 11.19 22.49 9.88
C ALA A 33 10.79 22.09 11.32
N GLY A 34 10.87 20.82 11.69
CA GLY A 34 10.51 20.38 13.04
C GLY A 34 10.29 18.88 13.09
N ASN A 35 10.13 18.32 14.30
CA ASN A 35 9.58 16.97 14.41
C ASN A 35 8.10 17.12 14.79
N ASP A 36 7.28 17.39 13.80
CA ASP A 36 5.91 17.81 13.96
C ASP A 36 4.93 16.65 14.04
N PHE A 37 3.82 16.93 14.71
CA PHE A 37 2.79 15.93 14.95
C PHE A 37 1.41 16.46 14.60
N ILE A 38 0.88 16.01 13.47
CA ILE A 38 -0.44 16.37 12.95
C ILE A 38 -1.37 15.17 13.13
N GLU A 39 -2.37 15.30 14.01
CA GLU A 39 -3.30 14.22 14.30
C GLU A 39 -4.76 14.64 14.18
N GLY A 40 -5.46 14.02 13.24
CA GLY A 40 -6.90 14.13 13.08
C GLY A 40 -7.59 12.87 13.60
N ARG A 41 -8.47 13.01 14.60
CA ARG A 41 -9.28 11.92 15.13
C ARG A 41 -10.74 12.22 14.94
N GLN A 42 -11.51 11.29 14.38
CA GLN A 42 -12.96 11.37 14.39
C GLN A 42 -13.56 10.09 14.97
N ARG A 43 -14.42 10.25 15.99
CA ARG A 43 -15.15 9.14 16.62
C ARG A 43 -16.64 9.44 16.55
N LEU A 44 -17.35 8.64 15.77
CA LEU A 44 -18.79 8.80 15.59
C LEU A 44 -19.52 7.62 16.24
N SER A 45 -20.45 7.94 17.13
CA SER A 45 -21.36 6.97 17.74
C SER A 45 -22.58 6.66 16.87
N SER A 46 -22.80 7.45 15.82
CA SER A 46 -23.91 7.39 14.87
C SER A 46 -23.61 6.51 13.65
N ASN A 47 -24.57 6.42 12.74
CA ASN A 47 -24.45 5.76 11.44
C ASN A 47 -23.65 6.58 10.41
N SER A 48 -23.04 7.68 10.82
CA SER A 48 -22.32 8.60 9.95
C SER A 48 -20.93 8.06 9.60
N SER A 49 -20.43 8.44 8.41
CA SER A 49 -19.04 8.20 8.03
C SER A 49 -18.11 9.18 8.74
N GLY A 50 -16.91 8.71 9.08
CA GLY A 50 -15.88 9.52 9.74
C GLY A 50 -14.54 9.45 9.03
N ILE A 51 -13.85 10.57 8.98
CA ILE A 51 -12.53 10.76 8.39
C ILE A 51 -11.61 11.37 9.45
N GLY A 52 -10.41 10.80 9.62
CA GLY A 52 -9.41 11.33 10.54
C GLY A 52 -8.76 12.60 9.99
N ILE A 53 -8.13 12.50 8.83
CA ILE A 53 -7.58 13.62 8.06
C ILE A 53 -8.11 13.50 6.64
N GLU A 54 -8.69 14.57 6.11
CA GLU A 54 -9.11 14.68 4.71
C GLU A 54 -8.31 15.79 4.03
N ILE A 55 -7.69 15.48 2.91
CA ILE A 55 -6.96 16.42 2.06
C ILE A 55 -7.71 16.55 0.74
N PHE A 56 -8.08 17.78 0.41
CA PHE A 56 -8.98 18.05 -0.71
C PHE A 56 -8.53 19.30 -1.47
N GLY A 57 -8.04 19.11 -2.68
CA GLY A 57 -7.48 20.16 -3.54
C GLY A 57 -6.33 20.93 -2.90
N SER A 58 -5.50 20.27 -2.10
CA SER A 58 -4.40 20.92 -1.36
C SER A 58 -3.27 19.97 -1.01
N VAL A 59 -2.13 20.54 -0.66
CA VAL A 59 -0.94 19.81 -0.18
C VAL A 59 -0.76 20.01 1.31
N LEU A 60 -0.51 18.93 2.05
CA LEU A 60 0.11 18.99 3.37
C LEU A 60 1.59 18.64 3.18
N ASP A 61 2.44 19.65 3.30
CA ASP A 61 3.90 19.57 3.20
C ASP A 61 4.50 19.58 4.61
N THR A 62 5.31 18.60 4.97
CA THR A 62 5.99 18.56 6.28
C THR A 62 7.43 19.05 6.26
N GLU A 63 7.99 19.34 5.08
CA GLU A 63 9.31 19.93 4.87
C GLU A 63 10.49 19.16 5.51
N PHE A 64 10.99 19.59 6.66
CA PHE A 64 12.21 19.06 7.26
C PHE A 64 11.95 18.55 8.67
N GLY A 65 12.60 17.47 9.04
CA GLY A 65 12.50 16.81 10.34
C GLY A 65 11.55 15.61 10.31
N ASN A 66 11.55 14.84 11.40
CA ASN A 66 10.90 13.53 11.43
C ASN A 66 9.46 13.69 11.92
N ASP A 67 8.59 13.96 10.97
CA ASP A 67 7.20 14.31 11.16
C ASP A 67 6.29 13.10 11.26
N THR A 68 5.06 13.37 11.70
CA THR A 68 4.02 12.36 11.73
C THR A 68 2.67 12.95 11.38
N VAL A 69 2.13 12.51 10.26
CA VAL A 69 0.76 12.77 9.82
C VAL A 69 -0.11 11.56 10.16
N LYS A 70 -1.12 11.77 11.02
CA LYS A 70 -1.88 10.67 11.60
C LYS A 70 -3.39 10.88 11.58
N GLY A 71 -4.06 10.10 10.77
CA GLY A 71 -5.51 10.07 10.66
C GLY A 71 -6.14 8.87 11.35
N ILE A 72 -7.13 9.10 12.20
CA ILE A 72 -7.87 8.03 12.90
C ILE A 72 -9.37 8.26 12.80
N ALA A 73 -10.09 7.33 12.19
CA ALA A 73 -11.54 7.32 12.16
C ALA A 73 -12.13 6.11 12.86
N ARG A 74 -13.25 6.34 13.55
CA ARG A 74 -14.13 5.28 14.06
C ARG A 74 -15.57 5.59 13.70
N ALA A 75 -16.23 4.65 13.04
CA ALA A 75 -17.65 4.72 12.72
C ALA A 75 -18.35 3.46 13.25
N LYS A 76 -19.63 3.59 13.63
CA LYS A 76 -20.45 2.42 13.95
C LYS A 76 -20.87 1.75 12.63
N ASN A 77 -21.67 2.44 11.84
CA ASN A 77 -22.24 1.85 10.63
C ASN A 77 -21.79 2.53 9.33
N GLY A 78 -21.16 3.71 9.41
CA GLY A 78 -20.63 4.42 8.24
C GLY A 78 -19.23 3.98 7.84
N VAL A 79 -18.70 4.63 6.80
CA VAL A 79 -17.31 4.47 6.36
C VAL A 79 -16.38 5.09 7.41
N ALA A 80 -15.26 4.45 7.70
CA ALA A 80 -14.23 4.99 8.58
C ALA A 80 -12.90 5.05 7.85
N THR A 81 -12.47 6.25 7.48
CA THR A 81 -11.21 6.48 6.75
C THR A 81 -10.21 7.18 7.65
N GLY A 82 -9.05 6.57 7.89
CA GLY A 82 -8.00 7.20 8.68
C GLY A 82 -7.51 8.49 8.03
N ILE A 83 -6.88 8.35 6.86
CA ILE A 83 -6.46 9.44 5.99
C ILE A 83 -7.15 9.27 4.64
N ASP A 84 -7.78 10.33 4.15
CA ASP A 84 -8.43 10.41 2.84
C ASP A 84 -7.74 11.51 2.02
N ILE A 85 -7.17 11.14 0.88
CA ILE A 85 -6.53 12.07 -0.05
C ILE A 85 -7.33 12.05 -1.34
N PHE A 86 -8.08 13.12 -1.55
CA PHE A 86 -9.03 13.22 -2.65
C PHE A 86 -8.54 14.26 -3.64
N GLY A 87 -7.77 13.80 -4.63
CA GLY A 87 -7.10 14.66 -5.58
C GLY A 87 -7.94 14.98 -6.80
N LYS A 88 -7.26 15.15 -7.93
CA LYS A 88 -7.78 15.80 -9.13
C LYS A 88 -9.05 15.09 -9.62
N THR A 89 -10.18 15.73 -9.40
CA THR A 89 -11.47 15.28 -9.94
C THR A 89 -12.34 16.46 -10.31
N LEU A 90 -13.36 16.19 -11.12
CA LEU A 90 -14.38 17.17 -11.48
C LEU A 90 -15.55 17.07 -10.50
N ILE A 91 -15.70 18.04 -9.60
CA ILE A 91 -16.94 18.18 -8.82
C ILE A 91 -17.77 19.31 -9.40
N ASN A 92 -18.96 18.94 -9.88
CA ASN A 92 -19.90 19.88 -10.53
C ASN A 92 -19.27 20.65 -11.71
N GLY A 93 -18.35 20.00 -12.44
CA GLY A 93 -17.64 20.61 -13.57
C GLY A 93 -16.44 21.47 -13.19
N ASN A 94 -16.14 21.64 -11.90
CA ASN A 94 -14.93 22.33 -11.44
C ASN A 94 -13.84 21.33 -11.12
N GLU A 95 -12.66 21.56 -11.67
CA GLU A 95 -11.44 20.82 -11.36
C GLU A 95 -10.98 21.19 -9.95
N ILE A 96 -10.85 20.17 -9.11
CA ILE A 96 -10.14 20.27 -7.84
C ILE A 96 -8.67 20.05 -8.15
N GLY A 97 -7.81 20.88 -7.57
CA GLY A 97 -6.36 20.76 -7.75
C GLY A 97 -5.81 19.46 -7.18
N ASP A 98 -4.51 19.25 -7.37
CA ASP A 98 -3.83 18.07 -6.86
C ASP A 98 -3.94 18.01 -5.33
N SER A 99 -4.04 16.80 -4.78
CA SER A 99 -4.03 16.57 -3.35
C SER A 99 -2.89 15.65 -2.97
N ALA A 100 -2.11 16.08 -1.98
CA ALA A 100 -0.94 15.35 -1.56
C ALA A 100 -0.67 15.45 -0.06
N ILE A 101 -0.04 14.41 0.47
CA ILE A 101 0.91 14.55 1.57
C ILE A 101 2.29 14.53 0.92
N ASP A 102 3.10 15.53 1.23
CA ASP A 102 4.51 15.62 0.88
C ASP A 102 5.26 15.60 2.23
N SER A 103 6.02 14.54 2.52
CA SER A 103 6.69 14.46 3.82
C SER A 103 8.08 15.09 3.88
N GLY A 104 8.69 15.34 2.72
CA GLY A 104 9.91 16.14 2.66
C GLY A 104 11.17 15.30 2.74
N ALA A 105 12.09 15.62 3.66
CA ALA A 105 13.50 15.19 3.54
C ALA A 105 14.04 14.25 4.64
N ASP A 106 13.25 13.96 5.67
CA ASP A 106 13.68 13.24 6.87
C ASP A 106 12.77 12.01 7.11
N ASN A 107 12.95 11.26 8.21
CA ASN A 107 12.25 9.97 8.36
C ASN A 107 10.82 10.15 8.87
N ASP A 108 9.87 10.21 7.95
CA ASP A 108 8.50 10.59 8.21
C ASP A 108 7.53 9.44 8.34
N LYS A 109 6.35 9.77 8.87
CA LYS A 109 5.31 8.78 9.17
C LYS A 109 3.95 9.25 8.74
N VAL A 110 3.40 8.57 7.73
CA VAL A 110 1.99 8.72 7.32
C VAL A 110 1.19 7.54 7.84
N ILE A 111 0.31 7.79 8.81
CA ILE A 111 -0.40 6.73 9.54
C ILE A 111 -1.91 6.91 9.47
N GLY A 112 -2.57 6.02 8.73
CA GLY A 112 -4.03 5.96 8.63
C GLY A 112 -4.63 4.80 9.41
N ARG A 113 -5.69 5.06 10.19
CA ARG A 113 -6.44 4.03 10.93
C ARG A 113 -7.96 4.20 10.79
N GLY A 114 -8.58 3.30 10.03
CA GLY A 114 -10.03 3.20 9.89
C GLY A 114 -10.61 2.05 10.72
N ASN A 115 -11.65 2.32 11.50
CA ASN A 115 -12.37 1.27 12.23
C ASN A 115 -13.88 1.44 12.07
N SER A 116 -14.53 0.47 11.43
CA SER A 116 -15.99 0.43 11.31
C SER A 116 -16.57 -0.83 11.95
N ARG A 117 -17.81 -0.78 12.45
CA ARG A 117 -18.51 -2.00 12.87
C ARG A 117 -19.12 -2.70 11.67
N THR A 118 -19.87 -1.97 10.84
CA THR A 118 -20.58 -2.57 9.70
C THR A 118 -20.29 -1.91 8.35
N GLY A 119 -19.71 -0.71 8.35
CA GLY A 119 -19.32 -0.04 7.11
C GLY A 119 -17.90 -0.44 6.67
N ILE A 120 -17.46 0.21 5.59
CA ILE A 120 -16.11 0.05 5.06
C ILE A 120 -15.11 0.75 5.98
N ALA A 121 -13.91 0.19 6.13
CA ALA A 121 -12.83 0.79 6.90
C ALA A 121 -11.56 0.90 6.07
N TYR A 122 -11.11 2.13 5.83
CA TYR A 122 -9.84 2.43 5.17
C TYR A 122 -8.83 2.92 6.20
N GLY A 123 -7.64 2.33 6.23
CA GLY A 123 -6.51 2.96 6.90
C GLY A 123 -6.16 4.26 6.19
N ILE A 124 -5.69 4.12 4.96
CA ILE A 124 -5.41 5.22 4.02
C ILE A 124 -6.22 4.96 2.74
N GLU A 125 -6.90 5.97 2.25
CA GLU A 125 -7.58 5.99 0.97
C GLU A 125 -7.01 7.14 0.13
N ILE A 126 -6.56 6.84 -1.08
CA ILE A 126 -6.06 7.83 -2.04
C ILE A 126 -6.90 7.70 -3.31
N ASN A 127 -7.55 8.78 -3.71
CA ASN A 127 -8.44 8.82 -4.86
C ASN A 127 -8.08 10.02 -5.74
N GLY A 128 -7.24 9.79 -6.75
CA GLY A 128 -6.74 10.82 -7.66
C GLY A 128 -5.71 11.78 -7.06
N GLY A 129 -5.11 11.45 -5.92
CA GLY A 129 -4.05 12.22 -5.26
C GLY A 129 -2.78 11.40 -5.06
N LYS A 130 -1.85 11.90 -4.25
CA LYS A 130 -0.61 11.17 -3.95
C LYS A 130 -0.16 11.25 -2.49
N ILE A 131 0.70 10.33 -2.10
CA ILE A 131 1.65 10.53 -1.01
C ILE A 131 3.03 10.53 -1.67
N ASP A 132 3.83 11.53 -1.33
CA ASP A 132 5.21 11.72 -1.74
C ASP A 132 6.02 11.76 -0.45
N SER A 133 6.87 10.77 -0.17
CA SER A 133 7.60 10.74 1.09
C SER A 133 8.98 11.40 1.03
N GLY A 134 9.58 11.40 -0.15
CA GLY A 134 10.67 12.30 -0.50
C GLY A 134 12.04 11.69 -0.27
N LEU A 135 12.74 12.10 0.79
CA LEU A 135 14.08 11.60 1.11
C LEU A 135 14.09 10.93 2.49
N ALA A 136 15.09 10.07 2.71
CA ALA A 136 15.32 9.31 3.93
C ALA A 136 14.37 8.11 4.09
N ASN A 137 14.31 7.52 5.28
CA ASN A 137 13.65 6.22 5.49
C ASN A 137 12.24 6.42 6.05
N ASP A 138 11.28 6.53 5.15
CA ASP A 138 9.90 6.85 5.44
C ASP A 138 9.03 5.65 5.76
N ARG A 139 7.91 5.94 6.40
CA ARG A 139 6.92 4.92 6.74
C ARG A 139 5.49 5.34 6.48
N ILE A 140 4.89 4.69 5.51
CA ILE A 140 3.46 4.78 5.21
C ILE A 140 2.77 3.55 5.80
N THR A 141 1.78 3.75 6.66
CA THR A 141 1.06 2.64 7.30
C THR A 141 -0.45 2.88 7.34
N GLY A 142 -1.19 2.03 6.63
CA GLY A 142 -2.64 2.01 6.66
C GLY A 142 -3.19 0.79 7.41
N ASN A 143 -4.11 1.02 8.35
CA ASN A 143 -4.80 -0.04 9.09
C ASN A 143 -6.33 0.09 8.96
N GLY A 144 -6.94 -0.79 8.18
CA GLY A 144 -8.38 -0.92 8.04
C GLY A 144 -8.93 -2.06 8.89
N LYS A 145 -9.95 -1.78 9.70
CA LYS A 145 -10.63 -2.82 10.48
C LYS A 145 -12.14 -2.66 10.41
N SER A 146 -12.81 -3.67 9.88
CA SER A 146 -14.26 -3.77 9.96
C SER A 146 -14.69 -5.04 10.70
N ARG A 147 -15.92 -5.08 11.23
CA ARG A 147 -16.51 -6.37 11.64
C ARG A 147 -17.30 -6.96 10.49
N SER A 148 -18.14 -6.16 9.84
CA SER A 148 -19.07 -6.68 8.83
C SER A 148 -18.98 -6.06 7.45
N GLY A 149 -18.30 -4.92 7.30
CA GLY A 149 -18.00 -4.34 5.99
C GLY A 149 -16.60 -4.72 5.52
N ASP A 150 -16.21 -4.16 4.39
CA ASP A 150 -14.87 -4.37 3.85
C ASP A 150 -13.82 -3.60 4.66
N ALA A 151 -12.58 -4.07 4.62
CA ALA A 151 -11.45 -3.45 5.27
C ALA A 151 -10.28 -3.33 4.29
N TYR A 152 -9.69 -2.14 4.24
CA TYR A 152 -8.55 -1.82 3.40
C TYR A 152 -7.47 -1.20 4.27
N GLY A 153 -6.25 -1.77 4.26
CA GLY A 153 -5.13 -1.14 4.93
C GLY A 153 -4.79 0.17 4.22
N ILE A 154 -4.35 0.03 2.97
CA ILE A 154 -4.09 1.13 2.04
C ILE A 154 -4.88 0.84 0.76
N SER A 155 -5.60 1.82 0.22
CA SER A 155 -6.32 1.71 -1.04
C SER A 155 -5.97 2.87 -1.96
N LEU A 156 -5.46 2.56 -3.15
CA LEU A 156 -5.21 3.53 -4.23
C LEU A 156 -6.27 3.31 -5.31
N ASN A 157 -7.00 4.37 -5.65
CA ASN A 157 -8.07 4.32 -6.63
C ASN A 157 -7.88 5.38 -7.73
N GLY A 158 -7.21 4.99 -8.80
CA GLY A 158 -6.98 5.80 -9.98
C GLY A 158 -8.17 5.93 -10.95
N SER A 159 -9.41 5.73 -10.49
CA SER A 159 -10.59 5.86 -11.36
C SER A 159 -10.82 7.29 -11.86
N ASN A 160 -10.34 8.30 -11.12
CA ASN A 160 -10.59 9.72 -11.41
C ASN A 160 -9.37 10.46 -11.96
N ALA A 161 -8.16 10.06 -11.54
CA ALA A 161 -6.88 10.57 -12.00
C ALA A 161 -5.79 9.57 -11.61
N GLU A 162 -4.56 9.81 -12.07
CA GLU A 162 -3.40 9.10 -11.55
C GLU A 162 -3.36 9.17 -10.02
N THR A 163 -3.07 8.04 -9.39
CA THR A 163 -3.00 7.90 -7.93
C THR A 163 -1.69 7.26 -7.56
N LYS A 164 -0.87 7.93 -6.75
CA LYS A 164 0.50 7.49 -6.50
C LYS A 164 0.82 7.41 -5.00
N ILE A 165 1.57 6.40 -4.62
CA ILE A 165 2.50 6.48 -3.49
C ILE A 165 3.89 6.49 -4.11
N ASP A 166 4.69 7.49 -3.76
CA ASP A 166 6.07 7.69 -4.18
C ASP A 166 6.90 7.80 -2.90
N THR A 167 7.83 6.88 -2.66
CA THR A 167 8.63 6.94 -1.43
C THR A 167 9.99 7.61 -1.61
N GLY A 168 10.55 7.55 -2.81
CA GLY A 168 11.63 8.44 -3.24
C GLY A 168 13.01 7.86 -2.96
N LEU A 169 13.80 8.48 -2.10
CA LEU A 169 15.16 8.01 -1.78
C LEU A 169 15.25 7.55 -0.33
N GLY A 170 15.77 6.36 -0.09
CA GLY A 170 16.01 5.81 1.25
C GLY A 170 15.38 4.44 1.39
N ASN A 171 15.49 3.84 2.58
CA ASN A 171 14.95 2.51 2.84
C ASN A 171 13.55 2.65 3.45
N ASP A 172 12.55 2.68 2.60
CA ASP A 172 11.17 3.02 2.88
C ASP A 172 10.29 1.81 3.21
N SER A 173 9.12 2.10 3.77
CA SER A 173 8.17 1.07 4.15
C SER A 173 6.71 1.47 3.91
N VAL A 174 6.07 0.79 2.98
CA VAL A 174 4.63 0.88 2.70
C VAL A 174 3.92 -0.35 3.27
N VAL A 175 3.12 -0.15 4.33
CA VAL A 175 2.49 -1.25 5.07
C VAL A 175 0.97 -1.11 5.12
N GLY A 176 0.28 -2.00 4.42
CA GLY A 176 -1.17 -2.13 4.43
C GLY A 176 -1.65 -3.31 5.29
N LYS A 177 -2.44 -3.04 6.33
CA LYS A 177 -3.03 -4.07 7.20
C LYS A 177 -4.56 -3.99 7.19
N ALA A 178 -5.22 -5.07 6.81
CA ALA A 178 -6.67 -5.17 6.82
C ALA A 178 -7.20 -6.35 7.63
N ARG A 179 -8.27 -6.11 8.38
CA ARG A 179 -9.03 -7.17 9.03
C ARG A 179 -10.53 -6.92 8.93
N SER A 180 -11.25 -7.89 8.37
CA SER A 180 -12.70 -7.98 8.49
C SER A 180 -13.09 -9.28 9.20
N ARG A 181 -14.34 -9.39 9.69
CA ARG A 181 -14.88 -10.71 10.09
C ARG A 181 -15.73 -11.28 8.97
N SER A 182 -16.66 -10.48 8.44
CA SER A 182 -17.57 -10.96 7.39
C SER A 182 -17.51 -10.24 6.04
N GLY A 183 -16.75 -9.14 5.93
CA GLY A 183 -16.48 -8.49 4.64
C GLY A 183 -15.13 -8.91 4.06
N ASN A 184 -14.77 -8.34 2.93
CA ASN A 184 -13.45 -8.55 2.32
C ASN A 184 -12.36 -7.78 3.08
N ALA A 185 -11.13 -8.26 3.02
CA ALA A 185 -9.97 -7.62 3.61
C ALA A 185 -8.84 -7.55 2.57
N PHE A 186 -8.33 -6.34 2.33
CA PHE A 186 -7.21 -6.10 1.43
C PHE A 186 -6.13 -5.33 2.17
N GLY A 187 -4.95 -5.93 2.36
CA GLY A 187 -3.84 -5.25 3.05
C GLY A 187 -3.47 -3.99 2.29
N ILE A 188 -3.06 -4.17 1.03
CA ILE A 188 -2.90 -3.12 0.03
C ILE A 188 -3.84 -3.42 -1.14
N ASN A 189 -4.58 -2.42 -1.58
CA ASN A 189 -5.46 -2.49 -2.75
C ASN A 189 -5.05 -1.42 -3.76
N ASN A 190 -4.15 -1.79 -4.67
CA ASN A 190 -3.63 -0.94 -5.74
C ASN A 190 -4.45 -1.16 -7.02
N LEU A 191 -5.39 -0.25 -7.31
CA LEU A 191 -6.30 -0.41 -8.45
C LEU A 191 -5.68 0.09 -9.76
N ARG A 192 -6.44 0.03 -10.86
CA ARG A 192 -6.00 0.53 -12.16
C ARG A 192 -5.63 2.01 -12.09
N ASN A 193 -4.68 2.43 -12.95
CA ASN A 193 -4.13 3.78 -12.99
C ASN A 193 -3.58 4.26 -11.64
N SER A 194 -3.11 3.31 -10.84
CA SER A 194 -2.47 3.59 -9.56
C SER A 194 -1.08 2.97 -9.53
N THR A 195 -0.16 3.66 -8.87
CA THR A 195 1.25 3.27 -8.78
C THR A 195 1.70 3.35 -7.32
N ILE A 196 2.41 2.32 -6.87
CA ILE A 196 3.28 2.39 -5.70
C ILE A 196 4.69 2.33 -6.26
N ASP A 197 5.47 3.38 -6.05
CA ASP A 197 6.84 3.56 -6.55
C ASP A 197 7.73 3.74 -5.31
N THR A 198 8.67 2.82 -5.10
CA THR A 198 9.52 2.87 -3.91
C THR A 198 10.82 3.65 -4.13
N GLY A 199 11.28 3.75 -5.37
CA GLY A 199 12.40 4.61 -5.73
C GLY A 199 13.77 3.98 -5.48
N ASP A 200 14.74 4.71 -4.94
CA ASP A 200 16.06 4.14 -4.65
C ASP A 200 16.21 3.83 -3.15
N GLY A 201 16.63 2.62 -2.83
CA GLY A 201 16.94 2.13 -1.49
C GLY A 201 16.46 0.70 -1.29
N ASP A 202 16.74 0.11 -0.12
CA ASP A 202 16.24 -1.24 0.17
C ASP A 202 14.83 -1.15 0.76
N ASP A 203 13.81 -1.19 -0.09
CA ASP A 203 12.43 -0.84 0.27
C ASP A 203 11.57 -2.04 0.65
N THR A 204 10.45 -1.74 1.31
CA THR A 204 9.49 -2.76 1.72
C THR A 204 8.04 -2.39 1.39
N VAL A 205 7.38 -3.22 0.59
CA VAL A 205 5.93 -3.16 0.36
C VAL A 205 5.26 -4.37 0.99
N THR A 206 4.55 -4.18 2.10
CA THR A 206 3.94 -5.27 2.86
C THR A 206 2.43 -5.17 2.93
N GLY A 207 1.75 -6.19 2.42
CA GLY A 207 0.30 -6.36 2.53
C GLY A 207 -0.09 -7.52 3.44
N VAL A 208 -0.88 -7.25 4.48
CA VAL A 208 -1.39 -8.26 5.41
C VAL A 208 -2.91 -8.18 5.48
N ALA A 209 -3.59 -9.28 5.17
CA ALA A 209 -5.04 -9.36 5.27
C ALA A 209 -5.54 -10.61 6.00
N SER A 210 -6.65 -10.46 6.72
CA SER A 210 -7.40 -11.58 7.31
C SER A 210 -8.91 -11.30 7.27
N SER A 211 -9.70 -12.28 6.85
CA SER A 211 -11.15 -12.29 6.98
C SER A 211 -11.64 -13.65 7.45
N ASP A 212 -12.67 -13.69 8.31
CA ASP A 212 -13.20 -14.96 8.82
C ASP A 212 -14.10 -15.64 7.76
N THR A 213 -14.81 -14.86 6.93
CA THR A 213 -15.70 -15.40 5.89
C THR A 213 -15.59 -14.72 4.52
N GLY A 214 -14.98 -13.54 4.42
CA GLY A 214 -14.79 -12.83 3.14
C GLY A 214 -13.45 -13.17 2.49
N ALA A 215 -13.17 -12.56 1.34
CA ALA A 215 -11.86 -12.65 0.72
C ALA A 215 -10.81 -11.96 1.61
N ALA A 216 -9.60 -12.50 1.67
CA ALA A 216 -8.45 -11.89 2.32
C ALA A 216 -7.29 -11.92 1.34
N VAL A 217 -6.84 -10.75 0.88
CA VAL A 217 -5.72 -10.61 -0.06
C VAL A 217 -4.69 -9.68 0.56
N GLY A 218 -3.44 -10.14 0.67
CA GLY A 218 -2.36 -9.35 1.25
C GLY A 218 -2.12 -8.11 0.40
N ILE A 219 -1.77 -8.31 -0.86
CA ILE A 219 -1.60 -7.27 -1.87
C ILE A 219 -2.47 -7.60 -3.08
N PHE A 220 -3.49 -6.77 -3.34
CA PHE A 220 -4.26 -6.81 -4.55
C PHE A 220 -3.77 -5.72 -5.50
N ASN A 221 -3.18 -6.11 -6.63
CA ASN A 221 -2.58 -5.22 -7.60
C ASN A 221 -3.25 -5.37 -8.98
N ASN A 222 -3.87 -4.28 -9.43
CA ASN A 222 -4.35 -4.07 -10.80
C ASN A 222 -3.70 -2.82 -11.44
N GLY A 223 -2.76 -2.19 -10.74
CA GLY A 223 -1.95 -1.08 -11.21
C GLY A 223 -0.50 -1.53 -11.40
N VAL A 224 0.42 -0.66 -10.98
CA VAL A 224 1.87 -0.91 -10.98
C VAL A 224 2.39 -0.81 -9.55
N ILE A 225 3.27 -1.73 -9.18
CA ILE A 225 4.18 -1.58 -8.04
C ILE A 225 5.58 -1.61 -8.65
N ASP A 226 6.39 -0.60 -8.40
CA ASP A 226 7.73 -0.39 -8.95
C ASP A 226 8.73 -0.30 -7.78
N GLY A 227 9.72 -1.18 -7.78
CA GLY A 227 10.77 -1.29 -6.75
C GLY A 227 11.83 -0.20 -6.91
N GLY A 228 12.18 0.10 -8.16
CA GLY A 228 13.28 1.02 -8.47
C GLY A 228 14.64 0.36 -8.27
N ALA A 229 15.49 0.90 -7.40
CA ALA A 229 16.86 0.41 -7.23
C ALA A 229 17.22 0.13 -5.77
N GLY A 230 17.69 -1.08 -5.48
CA GLY A 230 18.08 -1.53 -4.14
C GLY A 230 17.60 -2.95 -3.91
N ASP A 231 17.90 -3.56 -2.76
CA ASP A 231 17.45 -4.93 -2.47
C ASP A 231 16.02 -4.90 -1.87
N ASP A 232 15.00 -4.88 -2.71
CA ASP A 232 13.60 -4.66 -2.33
C ASP A 232 12.87 -5.91 -1.86
N VAL A 233 11.84 -5.71 -1.01
CA VAL A 233 10.96 -6.79 -0.54
C VAL A 233 9.49 -6.46 -0.71
N PHE A 234 8.82 -7.20 -1.59
CA PHE A 234 7.36 -7.16 -1.72
C PHE A 234 6.74 -8.38 -1.02
N ASP A 235 6.11 -8.16 0.14
CA ASP A 235 5.60 -9.22 1.02
C ASP A 235 4.06 -9.26 1.07
N ALA A 236 3.50 -10.30 0.46
CA ALA A 236 2.10 -10.69 0.58
C ALA A 236 1.92 -12.10 1.17
N LEU A 237 2.87 -12.62 1.97
CA LEU A 237 2.78 -13.97 2.57
C LEU A 237 1.48 -14.20 3.31
N THR A 238 0.97 -13.17 4.01
CA THR A 238 -0.30 -13.24 4.71
C THR A 238 -1.45 -12.71 3.85
N GLY A 239 -2.18 -13.65 3.24
CA GLY A 239 -3.34 -13.38 2.38
C GLY A 239 -3.04 -13.54 0.88
N GLY A 240 -1.76 -13.59 0.49
CA GLY A 240 -1.35 -13.81 -0.90
C GLY A 240 -1.51 -12.59 -1.80
N TRP A 241 -1.10 -12.80 -3.05
CA TRP A 241 -1.27 -11.82 -4.14
C TRP A 241 -2.61 -11.99 -4.84
N GLY A 242 -3.15 -10.89 -5.39
CA GLY A 242 -4.32 -10.93 -6.24
C GLY A 242 -4.33 -9.82 -7.28
N GLY A 243 -5.16 -9.97 -8.32
CA GLY A 243 -5.25 -9.01 -9.42
C GLY A 243 -4.36 -9.38 -10.61
N ASN A 244 -4.31 -8.48 -11.59
CA ASN A 244 -3.65 -8.68 -12.89
C ASN A 244 -2.63 -7.57 -13.21
N GLY A 245 -2.23 -6.79 -12.20
CA GLY A 245 -1.24 -5.73 -12.33
C GLY A 245 0.19 -6.25 -12.51
N ARG A 246 1.12 -5.31 -12.67
CA ARG A 246 2.57 -5.55 -12.75
C ARG A 246 3.22 -5.17 -11.42
N ALA A 247 4.07 -6.05 -10.91
CA ALA A 247 5.11 -5.71 -9.94
C ALA A 247 6.45 -5.77 -10.69
N ASP A 248 7.14 -4.64 -10.75
CA ASP A 248 8.46 -4.46 -11.34
C ASP A 248 9.42 -4.27 -10.17
N LEU A 249 10.44 -5.12 -10.03
CA LEU A 249 11.38 -5.03 -8.92
C LEU A 249 12.57 -4.12 -9.26
N GLY A 250 12.87 -3.93 -10.54
CA GLY A 250 13.87 -2.96 -10.96
C GLY A 250 15.30 -3.51 -10.90
N SER A 251 16.17 -2.95 -10.09
CA SER A 251 17.56 -3.42 -9.98
C SER A 251 17.98 -3.68 -8.53
N GLY A 252 18.57 -4.83 -8.26
CA GLY A 252 18.91 -5.26 -6.92
C GLY A 252 18.80 -6.77 -6.79
N ASN A 253 18.93 -7.30 -5.58
CA ASN A 253 18.63 -8.70 -5.30
C ASN A 253 17.29 -8.76 -4.57
N ASP A 254 16.22 -8.72 -5.36
CA ASP A 254 14.89 -8.45 -4.85
C ASP A 254 14.20 -9.72 -4.37
N THR A 255 13.19 -9.53 -3.53
CA THR A 255 12.41 -10.64 -2.98
C THR A 255 10.91 -10.40 -3.08
N VAL A 256 10.22 -11.28 -3.79
CA VAL A 256 8.76 -11.37 -3.75
C VAL A 256 8.33 -12.52 -2.85
N ARG A 257 7.48 -12.22 -1.87
CA ARG A 257 6.95 -13.21 -0.92
C ARG A 257 5.44 -13.37 -1.05
N GLY A 258 4.99 -14.62 -0.98
CA GLY A 258 3.59 -15.01 -1.12
C GLY A 258 3.24 -15.45 -2.54
N PHE A 259 2.22 -16.30 -2.65
CA PHE A 259 1.70 -16.80 -3.92
C PHE A 259 0.35 -16.15 -4.25
N GLY A 260 0.02 -16.02 -5.53
CA GLY A 260 -1.25 -15.49 -5.99
C GLY A 260 -1.27 -15.19 -7.49
N SER A 261 -2.14 -14.28 -7.93
CA SER A 261 -2.19 -13.84 -9.34
C SER A 261 -1.43 -12.54 -9.54
N GLY A 262 -0.87 -12.35 -10.74
CA GLY A 262 -0.16 -11.13 -11.13
C GLY A 262 0.95 -11.40 -12.14
N THR A 263 1.60 -10.32 -12.59
CA THR A 263 2.86 -10.37 -13.36
C THR A 263 3.97 -9.75 -12.51
N PHE A 264 5.09 -10.46 -12.38
CA PHE A 264 6.23 -10.07 -11.55
C PHE A 264 7.49 -10.11 -12.42
N ASP A 265 8.28 -9.06 -12.37
CA ASP A 265 9.50 -8.91 -13.16
C ASP A 265 10.66 -8.63 -12.19
N GLY A 266 11.57 -9.58 -12.02
CA GLY A 266 12.71 -9.43 -11.10
C GLY A 266 13.69 -8.35 -11.55
N GLY A 267 13.85 -8.18 -12.86
CA GLY A 267 14.71 -7.13 -13.39
C GLY A 267 16.18 -7.50 -13.34
N VAL A 268 17.01 -6.52 -12.96
CA VAL A 268 18.47 -6.68 -12.95
C VAL A 268 18.94 -7.10 -11.56
N GLY A 269 19.33 -8.36 -11.43
CA GLY A 269 20.15 -8.83 -10.33
C GLY A 269 19.93 -10.31 -10.04
N PHE A 270 19.71 -10.65 -8.78
CA PHE A 270 19.54 -12.03 -8.33
C PHE A 270 18.29 -12.17 -7.46
N ASP A 271 17.17 -12.40 -8.13
CA ASP A 271 15.86 -12.22 -7.54
C ASP A 271 15.29 -13.53 -6.99
N THR A 272 14.55 -13.39 -5.89
CA THR A 272 14.11 -14.51 -5.08
C THR A 272 12.59 -14.55 -4.94
N LEU A 273 11.99 -15.72 -5.21
CA LEU A 273 10.61 -16.01 -4.83
C LEU A 273 10.52 -16.82 -3.54
N VAL A 274 9.62 -16.42 -2.64
CA VAL A 274 9.33 -17.16 -1.40
C VAL A 274 7.84 -17.44 -1.29
N PHE A 275 7.46 -18.71 -1.15
CA PHE A 275 6.06 -19.09 -0.96
C PHE A 275 5.80 -19.72 0.41
N ASN A 276 4.52 -19.78 0.78
CA ASN A 276 4.08 -20.61 1.90
C ASN A 276 4.26 -22.09 1.56
N ALA A 277 4.21 -22.95 2.57
CA ALA A 277 4.30 -24.40 2.38
C ALA A 277 3.25 -24.91 1.37
N GLY A 278 3.71 -25.75 0.45
CA GLY A 278 2.89 -26.27 -0.65
C GLY A 278 3.71 -26.78 -1.82
N THR A 279 3.05 -27.49 -2.73
CA THR A 279 3.64 -27.89 -4.02
C THR A 279 3.06 -27.02 -5.11
N TYR A 280 3.95 -26.45 -5.92
CA TYR A 280 3.63 -25.53 -6.99
C TYR A 280 4.08 -26.12 -8.31
N ASN A 281 3.18 -26.18 -9.30
CA ASN A 281 3.55 -26.54 -10.66
C ASN A 281 4.17 -25.32 -11.33
N ILE A 282 5.23 -25.54 -12.10
CA ILE A 282 5.93 -24.49 -12.83
C ILE A 282 6.04 -24.91 -14.29
N ALA A 283 5.62 -24.03 -15.19
CA ALA A 283 5.70 -24.24 -16.62
C ALA A 283 6.33 -23.03 -17.31
N ARG A 284 7.19 -23.28 -18.30
CA ARG A 284 7.70 -22.23 -19.19
C ARG A 284 6.60 -21.80 -20.16
N VAL A 285 6.43 -20.49 -20.34
CA VAL A 285 5.41 -19.94 -21.25
C VAL A 285 6.04 -19.50 -22.56
N GLY A 286 5.59 -20.12 -23.65
CA GLY A 286 6.01 -19.76 -25.00
C GLY A 286 7.50 -20.01 -25.26
N SER A 287 8.08 -19.24 -26.18
CA SER A 287 9.49 -19.33 -26.56
C SER A 287 10.41 -18.33 -25.83
N GLN A 288 9.87 -17.54 -24.89
CA GLN A 288 10.66 -16.59 -24.11
C GLN A 288 11.50 -17.36 -23.08
N LEU A 289 12.80 -17.05 -22.99
CA LEU A 289 13.73 -17.92 -22.27
C LEU A 289 13.56 -17.86 -20.74
N ASP A 290 12.90 -16.85 -20.19
CA ASP A 290 12.86 -16.63 -18.74
C ASP A 290 11.47 -16.27 -18.23
N ARG A 291 10.41 -16.69 -18.93
CA ARG A 291 9.02 -16.49 -18.50
C ARG A 291 8.38 -17.78 -18.02
N PHE A 292 7.85 -17.74 -16.81
CA PHE A 292 7.23 -18.90 -16.15
C PHE A 292 5.83 -18.59 -15.64
N GLU A 293 4.96 -19.59 -15.67
CA GLU A 293 3.68 -19.61 -15.00
C GLU A 293 3.74 -20.59 -13.83
N ILE A 294 3.29 -20.13 -12.67
CA ILE A 294 3.28 -20.90 -11.43
C ILE A 294 1.83 -21.06 -10.97
N THR A 295 1.47 -22.29 -10.61
CA THR A 295 0.16 -22.64 -10.04
C THR A 295 0.33 -23.51 -8.80
N LEU A 296 -0.60 -23.43 -7.85
CA LEU A 296 -0.62 -24.26 -6.65
C LEU A 296 -1.35 -25.58 -6.94
N SER A 297 -0.63 -26.71 -6.85
CA SER A 297 -1.12 -28.02 -7.28
C SER A 297 -2.35 -28.51 -6.50
N SER A 298 -2.55 -28.02 -5.27
CA SER A 298 -3.70 -28.39 -4.43
C SER A 298 -4.99 -27.64 -4.77
N LEU A 299 -4.95 -26.65 -5.68
CA LEU A 299 -6.11 -25.86 -6.06
C LEU A 299 -6.59 -26.21 -7.48
N GLN A 300 -7.83 -26.69 -7.59
CA GLN A 300 -8.46 -27.00 -8.88
C GLN A 300 -8.53 -25.76 -9.81
N ASN A 301 -8.77 -24.58 -9.22
CA ASN A 301 -8.77 -23.29 -9.91
C ASN A 301 -7.67 -22.40 -9.30
N SER A 302 -6.43 -22.86 -9.37
CA SER A 302 -5.30 -22.07 -8.87
C SER A 302 -5.22 -20.71 -9.58
N PRO A 303 -4.95 -19.60 -8.87
CA PRO A 303 -4.47 -18.41 -9.55
C PRO A 303 -3.16 -18.71 -10.29
N VAL A 304 -2.87 -17.91 -11.30
CA VAL A 304 -1.65 -18.04 -12.12
C VAL A 304 -0.75 -16.86 -11.79
N MET A 305 0.44 -17.16 -11.28
CA MET A 305 1.51 -16.17 -11.10
C MET A 305 2.40 -16.22 -12.34
N THR A 306 2.56 -15.10 -13.03
CA THR A 306 3.51 -14.99 -14.14
C THR A 306 4.76 -14.30 -13.64
N VAL A 307 5.92 -14.91 -13.85
CA VAL A 307 7.21 -14.39 -13.38
C VAL A 307 8.22 -14.34 -14.52
N THR A 308 9.04 -13.28 -14.55
CA THR A 308 10.20 -13.11 -15.43
C THR A 308 11.41 -12.68 -14.63
N GLU A 309 12.60 -13.07 -15.09
CA GLU A 309 13.88 -12.60 -14.52
C GLU A 309 14.00 -12.94 -13.01
N PHE A 310 13.71 -14.19 -12.64
CA PHE A 310 13.96 -14.71 -11.28
C PHE A 310 14.93 -15.88 -11.33
N GLU A 311 15.94 -15.87 -10.47
CA GLU A 311 16.99 -16.88 -10.42
C GLU A 311 16.72 -17.93 -9.33
N PHE A 312 16.16 -17.51 -8.20
CA PHE A 312 16.13 -18.30 -6.97
C PHE A 312 14.74 -18.48 -6.35
N PHE A 313 14.63 -19.58 -5.61
CA PHE A 313 13.60 -19.77 -4.60
C PHE A 313 14.26 -19.63 -3.22
N GLY A 314 13.61 -18.95 -2.29
CA GLY A 314 14.16 -18.69 -0.95
C GLY A 314 13.90 -19.82 0.05
N GLU A 315 14.11 -19.51 1.34
CA GLU A 315 14.04 -20.48 2.45
C GLU A 315 12.79 -21.38 2.43
N GLY A 316 13.02 -22.68 2.69
CA GLY A 316 11.97 -23.70 2.76
C GLY A 316 11.81 -24.54 1.49
N ASP A 317 12.57 -24.24 0.44
CA ASP A 317 12.54 -24.95 -0.83
C ASP A 317 13.32 -26.29 -0.81
N GLN A 318 13.00 -27.18 -1.76
CA GLN A 318 13.78 -28.39 -2.04
C GLN A 318 14.66 -28.27 -3.29
N GLN A 319 14.63 -27.14 -4.00
CA GLN A 319 15.31 -26.96 -5.28
C GLN A 319 15.89 -25.55 -5.44
N THR A 320 17.22 -25.46 -5.42
CA THR A 320 17.97 -24.20 -5.32
C THR A 320 17.95 -23.29 -6.57
N SER A 321 17.17 -23.60 -7.62
CA SER A 321 17.10 -22.77 -8.84
C SER A 321 15.84 -23.00 -9.69
N PHE A 322 15.41 -21.98 -10.42
CA PHE A 322 14.32 -22.04 -11.40
C PHE A 322 14.54 -23.11 -12.48
N ALA A 323 15.76 -23.24 -13.01
CA ALA A 323 16.06 -24.22 -14.04
C ALA A 323 15.78 -25.66 -13.58
N SER A 324 16.10 -25.97 -12.32
CA SER A 324 15.83 -27.29 -11.73
C SER A 324 14.33 -27.49 -11.53
N ALA A 325 13.64 -26.49 -10.98
CA ALA A 325 12.20 -26.57 -10.71
C ALA A 325 11.38 -26.75 -11.99
N VAL A 326 11.77 -26.08 -13.08
CA VAL A 326 11.17 -26.23 -14.40
C VAL A 326 11.42 -27.61 -15.00
N ALA A 327 12.63 -28.17 -14.84
CA ALA A 327 12.94 -29.53 -15.30
C ALA A 327 12.13 -30.59 -14.55
N ALA A 328 11.86 -30.37 -13.25
CA ALA A 328 10.98 -31.19 -12.44
C ALA A 328 9.48 -30.96 -12.70
N GLY A 329 9.12 -29.83 -13.32
CA GLY A 329 7.74 -29.36 -13.52
C GLY A 329 7.05 -28.86 -12.25
N GLN A 330 7.73 -28.88 -11.11
CA GLN A 330 7.19 -28.47 -9.82
C GLN A 330 8.28 -28.11 -8.82
N ILE A 331 7.90 -27.37 -7.78
CA ILE A 331 8.70 -27.11 -6.57
C ILE A 331 7.84 -27.32 -5.32
N THR A 332 8.46 -27.72 -4.22
CA THR A 332 7.80 -27.85 -2.92
C THR A 332 8.48 -26.97 -1.88
N PHE A 333 7.68 -26.20 -1.16
CA PHE A 333 8.05 -25.44 0.03
C PHE A 333 7.55 -26.19 1.28
N ILE A 334 8.38 -26.31 2.31
CA ILE A 334 8.12 -27.06 3.56
C ILE A 334 8.04 -26.13 4.75
#